data_AF-A0A1C3EKT1-F1
#
_entry.id   AF-A0A1C3EKT1-F1
#
_cell.length_a   1.000
_cell.length_b   1.000
_cell.length_c   1.000
_cell.angle_alpha   90.00
_cell.angle_beta   90.00
_cell.angle_gamma   90.00
#
_symmetry.space_group_name_H-M   'P 1'
#
loop_
_entity.id
_entity.type
_entity.pdbx_description
1 polymer ?
#
loop_
_entity_poly.entity_id
_entity_poly.type
_entity_poly.pdbx_seq_one_letter_code
_entity_poly.pdbx_strand_id
1 'polypeptide(L)'
;MIGFVSALSASLAIIILVTISALIGYIESIFPTHGLIKVDETKYRYVMKGYYVDEALLREVIIAVDNLGLTEKVGSYQTGCNYGFNTSEREMTVIPTFNYVTLNQYFAGAMPIDSITVYEELGVINTCFIDINLGKRISTPAVEEEVTVPTTETVVEDGADG
;
A
#
# COMPACT_ATOMS: atom_id res chain seq x y z
N MET A 1 -18.14 -20.78 56.65
CA MET A 1 -18.35 -19.51 55.90
C MET A 1 -17.16 -19.17 54.99
N ILE A 2 -15.91 -19.28 55.45
CA ILE A 2 -14.70 -19.00 54.64
C ILE A 2 -14.61 -19.83 53.34
N GLY A 3 -14.95 -21.13 53.39
CA GLY A 3 -14.89 -21.99 52.19
C GLY A 3 -15.91 -21.64 51.09
N PHE A 4 -17.05 -21.05 51.45
CA PHE A 4 -18.04 -20.58 50.47
C PHE A 4 -17.55 -19.30 49.78
N VAL A 5 -16.97 -18.38 50.56
CA VAL A 5 -16.38 -17.14 50.02
C VAL A 5 -15.16 -17.45 49.14
N SER A 6 -14.32 -18.42 49.52
CA SER A 6 -13.18 -18.81 48.69
C SER A 6 -13.60 -19.54 47.41
N ALA A 7 -14.64 -20.38 47.46
CA ALA A 7 -15.19 -21.05 46.28
C ALA A 7 -15.80 -20.04 45.29
N LEU A 8 -16.56 -19.05 45.78
CA LEU A 8 -17.10 -17.99 44.95
C LEU A 8 -15.97 -17.15 44.31
N SER A 9 -14.96 -16.76 45.08
CA SER A 9 -13.80 -16.01 44.57
C SER A 9 -13.03 -16.78 43.49
N ALA A 10 -12.78 -18.08 43.70
CA ALA A 10 -12.09 -18.92 42.72
C ALA A 10 -12.90 -19.11 41.43
N SER A 11 -14.23 -19.32 41.54
CA SER A 11 -15.09 -19.45 40.37
C SER A 11 -15.15 -18.16 39.54
N LEU A 12 -15.22 -17.00 40.20
CA LEU A 12 -15.21 -15.70 39.54
C LEU A 12 -13.87 -15.45 38.83
N ALA A 13 -12.75 -15.81 39.46
CA ALA A 13 -11.43 -15.69 38.85
C ALA A 13 -11.30 -16.54 37.57
N ILE A 14 -11.81 -17.78 37.58
CA ILE A 14 -11.80 -18.65 36.39
C ILE A 14 -12.66 -18.06 35.27
N ILE A 15 -13.87 -17.59 35.59
CA ILE A 15 -14.75 -16.96 34.60
C ILE A 15 -14.05 -15.75 33.97
N ILE A 16 -13.45 -14.87 34.79
CA ILE A 16 -12.72 -13.71 34.31
C ILE A 16 -11.57 -14.14 33.37
N LEU A 17 -10.75 -15.10 33.77
CA LEU A 17 -9.64 -15.59 32.95
C LEU A 17 -10.12 -16.15 31.61
N VAL A 18 -11.19 -16.96 31.60
CA VAL A 18 -11.77 -17.49 30.36
C VAL A 18 -12.28 -16.36 29.47
N THR A 19 -12.96 -15.37 30.04
CA THR A 19 -13.46 -14.22 29.26
C THR A 19 -12.34 -13.36 28.68
N ILE A 20 -11.25 -13.13 29.42
CA ILE A 20 -10.09 -12.38 28.92
C ILE A 20 -9.41 -13.15 27.79
N SER A 21 -9.18 -14.45 27.95
CA SER A 21 -8.58 -15.29 26.90
C SER A 21 -9.43 -15.31 25.63
N ALA A 22 -10.76 -15.42 25.77
CA ALA A 22 -11.67 -15.37 24.63
C ALA A 22 -11.64 -14.00 23.94
N LEU A 23 -11.57 -12.91 24.72
CA LEU A 23 -11.47 -11.55 24.17
C LEU A 23 -10.16 -11.34 23.40
N ILE A 24 -9.03 -11.80 23.93
CA ILE A 24 -7.73 -11.72 23.25
C ILE A 24 -7.77 -12.50 21.93
N GLY A 25 -8.29 -13.73 21.94
CA GLY A 25 -8.41 -14.53 20.72
C GLY A 25 -9.33 -13.89 19.68
N TYR A 26 -10.42 -13.25 20.10
CA TYR A 26 -11.27 -12.48 19.20
C TYR A 26 -10.51 -11.28 18.58
N ILE A 27 -9.79 -10.52 19.40
CA ILE A 27 -8.99 -9.39 18.93
C ILE A 27 -7.94 -9.85 17.91
N GLU A 28 -7.21 -10.92 18.19
CA GLU A 28 -6.21 -11.48 17.26
C GLU A 28 -6.85 -11.94 15.94
N SER A 29 -8.09 -12.43 15.97
CA SER A 29 -8.78 -12.91 14.76
C SER A 29 -9.20 -11.80 13.78
N ILE A 30 -9.40 -10.57 14.27
CA ILE A 30 -9.81 -9.42 13.44
C ILE A 30 -8.62 -8.58 12.97
N PHE A 31 -7.45 -8.73 13.59
CA PHE A 31 -6.25 -8.03 13.20
C PHE A 31 -5.64 -8.66 11.93
N PRO A 32 -5.42 -7.87 10.88
CA PRO A 32 -4.83 -8.36 9.65
C PRO A 32 -3.37 -8.72 9.85
N THR A 33 -2.92 -9.77 9.15
CA THR A 33 -1.51 -10.15 9.13
C THR A 33 -0.70 -9.11 8.36
N HIS A 34 0.31 -8.55 9.00
CA HIS A 34 1.19 -7.56 8.39
C HIS A 34 2.36 -8.21 7.67
N GLY A 35 2.91 -7.50 6.68
CA GLY A 35 4.07 -7.93 5.91
C GLY A 35 3.69 -8.52 4.55
N LEU A 36 4.65 -9.21 3.94
CA LEU A 36 4.56 -9.69 2.57
C LEU A 36 3.83 -11.04 2.48
N ILE A 37 2.72 -11.08 1.74
CA ILE A 37 1.84 -12.23 1.57
C ILE A 37 1.74 -12.53 0.08
N LYS A 38 1.79 -13.81 -0.30
CA LYS A 38 1.50 -14.24 -1.67
C LYS A 38 -0.02 -14.29 -1.86
N VAL A 39 -0.55 -13.50 -2.79
CA VAL A 39 -1.98 -13.51 -3.14
C VAL A 39 -2.25 -14.56 -4.21
N ASP A 40 -1.48 -14.49 -5.29
CA ASP A 40 -1.54 -15.44 -6.40
C ASP A 40 -0.13 -15.65 -7.01
N GLU A 41 -0.03 -16.32 -8.16
CA GLU A 41 1.27 -16.56 -8.82
C GLU A 41 1.89 -15.31 -9.43
N THR A 42 1.09 -14.28 -9.65
CA THR A 42 1.43 -13.03 -10.33
C THR A 42 1.44 -11.82 -9.41
N LYS A 43 1.00 -11.95 -8.16
CA LYS A 43 0.79 -10.84 -7.24
C LYS A 43 1.20 -11.22 -5.82
N TYR A 44 2.05 -10.37 -5.25
CA TYR A 44 2.32 -10.34 -3.83
C TYR A 44 1.69 -9.09 -3.23
N ARG A 45 1.29 -9.15 -1.96
CA ARG A 45 0.69 -8.04 -1.23
C ARG A 45 1.48 -7.79 0.03
N TYR A 46 2.00 -6.59 0.18
CA TYR A 46 2.56 -6.13 1.44
C TYR A 46 1.47 -5.40 2.24
N VAL A 47 1.01 -6.01 3.33
CA VAL A 47 0.00 -5.42 4.22
C VAL A 47 0.69 -4.50 5.23
N MET A 48 0.33 -3.22 5.21
CA MET A 48 0.99 -2.20 6.01
C MET A 48 0.44 -2.17 7.44
N LYS A 49 1.27 -1.79 8.41
CA LYS A 49 0.82 -1.53 9.79
C LYS A 49 0.07 -0.21 9.93
N GLY A 50 0.51 0.80 9.18
CA GLY A 50 -0.15 2.10 9.07
C GLY A 50 -0.94 2.23 7.76
N TYR A 51 -1.51 3.41 7.57
CA TYR A 51 -2.29 3.74 6.37
C TYR A 51 -1.47 4.45 5.30
N TYR A 52 -0.43 5.17 5.70
CA TYR A 52 0.37 6.02 4.81
C TYR A 52 1.70 5.37 4.46
N VAL A 53 2.11 5.53 3.21
CA VAL A 53 3.41 5.12 2.72
C VAL A 53 4.45 6.19 3.06
N ASP A 54 5.57 5.76 3.63
CA ASP A 54 6.77 6.57 3.82
C ASP A 54 7.99 5.87 3.21
N GLU A 55 9.13 6.58 3.15
CA GLU A 55 10.36 6.03 2.59
C GLU A 55 10.91 4.83 3.38
N ALA A 56 10.68 4.77 4.68
CA ALA A 56 11.16 3.67 5.52
C ALA A 56 10.40 2.38 5.20
N LEU A 57 9.09 2.47 5.07
CA LEU A 57 8.22 1.39 4.64
C LEU A 57 8.59 0.92 3.24
N LEU A 58 8.88 1.84 2.31
CA LEU A 58 9.27 1.47 0.95
C LEU A 58 10.57 0.68 0.90
N ARG A 59 11.57 1.10 1.69
CA ARG A 59 12.81 0.33 1.85
C ARG A 59 12.52 -1.06 2.42
N GLU A 60 11.65 -1.17 3.42
CA GLU A 60 11.25 -2.45 3.99
C GLU A 60 10.59 -3.36 2.94
N VAL A 61 9.66 -2.83 2.14
CA VAL A 61 9.00 -3.56 1.05
C VAL A 61 10.02 -4.05 0.02
N ILE A 62 10.93 -3.19 -0.41
CA ILE A 62 11.98 -3.55 -1.38
C ILE A 62 12.87 -4.66 -0.83
N ILE A 63 13.32 -4.55 0.43
CA ILE A 63 14.14 -5.57 1.08
C ILE A 63 13.36 -6.90 1.19
N ALA A 64 12.08 -6.84 1.54
CA ALA A 64 11.24 -8.04 1.64
C ALA A 64 11.08 -8.75 0.28
N VAL A 65 10.91 -7.98 -0.80
CA VAL A 65 10.85 -8.49 -2.18
C VAL A 65 12.19 -9.08 -2.61
N ASP A 66 13.30 -8.43 -2.25
CA ASP A 66 14.65 -8.86 -2.58
C ASP A 66 15.05 -10.15 -1.87
N ASN A 67 14.68 -10.28 -0.59
CA ASN A 67 14.88 -11.51 0.19
C ASN A 67 14.14 -12.72 -0.41
N LEU A 68 13.08 -12.50 -1.19
CA LEU A 68 12.38 -13.55 -1.93
C LEU A 68 12.93 -13.78 -3.35
N GLY A 69 13.95 -13.01 -3.78
CA GLY A 69 14.51 -13.09 -5.12
C GLY A 69 13.54 -12.67 -6.22
N LEU A 70 12.60 -11.78 -5.90
CA LEU A 70 11.53 -11.35 -6.82
C LEU A 70 11.84 -10.03 -7.52
N THR A 71 12.92 -9.33 -7.14
CA THR A 71 13.29 -7.97 -7.62
C THR A 71 13.30 -7.84 -9.15
N GLU A 72 13.80 -8.85 -9.86
CA GLU A 72 13.86 -8.84 -11.33
C GLU A 72 12.51 -9.11 -12.01
N LYS A 73 11.57 -9.71 -11.28
CA LYS A 73 10.23 -10.09 -11.78
C LYS A 73 9.16 -9.04 -11.48
N VAL A 74 9.48 -8.02 -10.67
CA VAL A 74 8.53 -6.94 -10.38
C VAL A 74 8.30 -6.14 -11.65
N GLY A 75 7.04 -6.17 -12.10
CA GLY A 75 6.55 -5.42 -13.26
C GLY A 75 6.08 -4.04 -12.85
N SER A 76 5.28 -3.94 -11.79
CA SER A 76 4.69 -2.70 -11.29
C SER A 76 4.34 -2.79 -9.80
N TYR A 77 4.16 -1.63 -9.18
CA TYR A 77 3.58 -1.51 -7.83
C TYR A 77 2.17 -0.95 -7.93
N GLN A 78 1.32 -1.30 -6.97
CA GLN A 78 -0.05 -0.84 -6.90
C GLN A 78 -0.40 -0.58 -5.43
N THR A 79 -1.13 0.48 -5.14
CA THR A 79 -1.59 0.74 -3.77
C THR A 79 -3.09 0.54 -3.67
N GLY A 80 -3.54 0.10 -2.50
CA GLY A 80 -4.96 -0.03 -2.23
C GLY A 80 -5.29 -0.09 -0.76
N CYS A 81 -6.58 0.02 -0.46
CA CYS A 81 -7.11 -0.08 0.90
C CYS A 81 -8.46 -0.81 0.90
N ASN A 82 -8.77 -1.49 2.00
CA ASN A 82 -10.12 -2.00 2.25
C ASN A 82 -10.92 -1.05 3.16
N TYR A 83 -12.24 -1.02 3.00
CA TYR A 83 -13.17 -0.22 3.82
C TYR A 83 -14.33 -1.07 4.35
N GLY A 84 -15.07 -0.59 5.37
CA GLY A 84 -16.28 -1.24 5.85
C GLY A 84 -16.32 -1.47 7.36
N PHE A 85 -15.40 -2.27 7.92
CA PHE A 85 -15.41 -2.66 9.34
C PHE A 85 -15.33 -1.47 10.32
N ASN A 86 -14.34 -0.59 10.17
CA ASN A 86 -14.07 0.51 11.09
C ASN A 86 -13.83 1.86 10.39
N THR A 87 -13.92 1.91 9.06
CA THR A 87 -13.63 3.13 8.28
C THR A 87 -14.53 3.22 7.06
N SER A 88 -14.89 4.46 6.68
CA SER A 88 -15.75 4.73 5.54
C SER A 88 -15.01 4.61 4.20
N GLU A 89 -15.75 4.33 3.13
CA GLU A 89 -15.22 4.30 1.75
C GLU A 89 -14.53 5.60 1.35
N ARG A 90 -15.13 6.75 1.73
CA ARG A 90 -14.60 8.07 1.40
C ARG A 90 -13.20 8.28 1.95
N GLU A 91 -12.97 7.93 3.21
CA GLU A 91 -11.65 8.05 3.84
C GLU A 91 -10.64 7.11 3.15
N MET A 92 -11.07 5.88 2.86
CA MET A 92 -10.24 4.86 2.23
C MET A 92 -10.01 5.05 0.73
N THR A 93 -10.64 6.04 0.10
CA THR A 93 -10.32 6.47 -1.27
C THR A 93 -9.22 7.55 -1.29
N VAL A 94 -9.18 8.40 -0.26
CA VAL A 94 -8.21 9.51 -0.19
C VAL A 94 -6.82 9.00 0.18
N ILE A 95 -6.73 8.10 1.15
CA ILE A 95 -5.46 7.55 1.63
C ILE A 95 -4.62 6.88 0.51
N PRO A 96 -5.16 5.95 -0.29
CA PRO A 96 -4.36 5.31 -1.33
C PRO A 96 -4.04 6.28 -2.48
N THR A 97 -4.82 7.36 -2.66
CA THR A 97 -4.47 8.44 -3.59
C THR A 97 -3.21 9.16 -3.15
N PHE A 98 -3.10 9.48 -1.86
CA PHE A 98 -1.86 10.04 -1.31
C PHE A 98 -0.69 9.06 -1.50
N ASN A 99 -0.88 7.79 -1.15
CA ASN A 99 0.16 6.77 -1.28
C ASN A 99 0.62 6.58 -2.73
N TYR A 100 -0.29 6.64 -3.70
CA TYR A 100 0.04 6.56 -5.12
C TYR A 100 1.01 7.67 -5.53
N VAL A 101 0.74 8.91 -5.10
CA VAL A 101 1.62 10.05 -5.36
C VAL A 101 2.99 9.85 -4.71
N THR A 102 3.03 9.42 -3.46
CA THR A 102 4.29 9.15 -2.74
C THR A 102 5.13 8.08 -3.42
N LEU A 103 4.50 6.97 -3.83
CA LEU A 103 5.19 5.91 -4.56
C LEU A 103 5.75 6.43 -5.90
N ASN A 104 4.95 7.20 -6.64
CA ASN A 104 5.37 7.72 -7.94
C ASN A 104 6.56 8.68 -7.81
N GLN A 105 6.56 9.52 -6.76
CA GLN A 105 7.69 10.39 -6.43
C GLN A 105 8.94 9.60 -6.05
N TYR A 106 8.79 8.54 -5.23
CA TYR A 106 9.92 7.72 -4.79
C TYR A 106 10.60 6.99 -5.94
N PHE A 107 9.82 6.37 -6.83
CA PHE A 107 10.39 5.63 -7.96
C PHE A 107 10.84 6.53 -9.11
N ALA A 108 10.35 7.78 -9.20
CA ALA A 108 10.74 8.75 -10.22
C ALA A 108 10.74 8.17 -11.65
N GLY A 109 9.75 7.32 -11.97
CA GLY A 109 9.63 6.66 -13.28
C GLY A 109 10.47 5.39 -13.48
N ALA A 110 11.31 4.98 -12.51
CA ALA A 110 12.09 3.75 -12.59
C ALA A 110 11.22 2.48 -12.53
N MET A 111 10.05 2.56 -11.89
CA MET A 111 9.08 1.47 -11.76
C MET A 111 7.68 2.01 -12.04
N PRO A 112 6.87 1.36 -12.90
CA PRO A 112 5.51 1.79 -13.17
C PRO A 112 4.60 1.53 -11.97
N ILE A 113 3.61 2.39 -11.80
CA ILE A 113 2.61 2.30 -10.72
C ILE A 113 1.23 2.17 -11.34
N ASP A 114 0.53 1.09 -10.99
CA ASP A 114 -0.82 0.84 -11.48
C ASP A 114 -1.87 1.64 -10.71
N SER A 115 -3.09 1.68 -11.25
CA SER A 115 -4.24 2.34 -10.66
C SER A 115 -4.54 1.87 -9.24
N ILE A 116 -5.02 2.78 -8.41
CA ILE A 116 -5.44 2.51 -7.04
C ILE A 116 -6.56 1.48 -6.98
N THR A 117 -6.50 0.57 -6.00
CA THR A 117 -7.60 -0.38 -5.72
C THR A 117 -8.25 -0.09 -4.38
N VAL A 118 -9.58 0.00 -4.35
CA VAL A 118 -10.36 0.11 -3.12
C VAL A 118 -11.45 -0.94 -3.16
N TYR A 119 -11.62 -1.71 -2.08
CA TYR A 119 -12.65 -2.75 -1.99
C TYR A 119 -13.29 -2.82 -0.60
N GLU A 120 -14.52 -3.31 -0.54
CA GLU A 120 -15.25 -3.47 0.71
C GLU A 120 -14.85 -4.78 1.41
N GLU A 121 -14.60 -4.71 2.72
CA GLU A 121 -14.33 -5.85 3.58
C GLU A 121 -14.87 -5.56 4.99
N LEU A 122 -15.86 -6.35 5.39
CA LEU A 122 -16.58 -6.20 6.65
C LEU A 122 -16.07 -7.14 7.73
N GLY A 123 -15.25 -8.14 7.39
CA GLY A 123 -14.81 -9.18 8.31
C GLY A 123 -13.54 -8.87 9.09
N VAL A 124 -12.74 -7.91 8.62
CA VAL A 124 -11.42 -7.58 9.20
C VAL A 124 -11.22 -6.07 9.31
N ILE A 125 -10.33 -5.66 10.22
CA ILE A 125 -9.94 -4.26 10.35
C ILE A 125 -9.45 -3.71 9.01
N ASN A 126 -9.89 -2.50 8.69
CA ASN A 126 -9.50 -1.81 7.48
C ASN A 126 -8.01 -1.46 7.51
N THR A 127 -7.34 -1.67 6.39
CA THR A 127 -5.91 -1.51 6.18
C THR A 127 -5.62 -1.04 4.77
N CYS A 128 -4.41 -0.53 4.59
CA CYS A 128 -3.87 -0.25 3.29
C CYS A 128 -2.70 -1.21 3.00
N PHE A 129 -2.46 -1.43 1.72
CA PHE A 129 -1.47 -2.39 1.24
C PHE A 129 -0.79 -1.88 -0.02
N ILE A 130 0.37 -2.48 -0.30
CA ILE A 130 1.11 -2.32 -1.54
C ILE A 130 1.12 -3.68 -2.25
N ASP A 131 0.41 -3.75 -3.36
CA ASP A 131 0.47 -4.87 -4.29
C ASP A 131 1.72 -4.76 -5.17
N ILE A 132 2.42 -5.88 -5.30
CA ILE A 132 3.62 -6.05 -6.09
C ILE A 132 3.23 -6.99 -7.22
N ASN A 133 3.01 -6.41 -8.39
CA ASN A 133 2.59 -7.13 -9.58
C ASN A 133 3.83 -7.68 -10.29
N LEU A 134 3.87 -9.00 -10.45
CA LEU A 134 4.90 -9.71 -11.17
C LEU A 134 4.55 -9.77 -12.65
N GLY A 135 5.51 -9.43 -13.50
CA GLY A 135 5.30 -9.38 -14.94
C GLY A 135 6.44 -8.72 -15.67
N LYS A 136 6.35 -8.66 -17.00
CA LYS A 136 7.32 -7.89 -17.78
C LYS A 136 7.18 -6.42 -17.44
N ARG A 137 8.30 -5.76 -17.11
CA ARG A 137 8.36 -4.29 -16.95
C ARG A 137 7.83 -3.65 -18.24
N ILE A 138 6.68 -2.99 -18.16
CA ILE A 138 6.22 -2.14 -19.26
C ILE A 138 7.00 -0.84 -19.10
N SER A 139 8.19 -0.78 -19.71
CA SER A 139 8.90 0.49 -19.84
C SER A 139 8.08 1.38 -20.76
N THR A 140 7.39 2.37 -20.21
CA THR A 140 6.90 3.49 -21.01
C THR A 140 8.13 4.14 -21.66
N PRO A 141 8.19 4.30 -22.99
CA PRO A 141 9.33 4.96 -23.61
C PRO A 141 9.43 6.38 -23.06
N ALA A 142 10.66 6.80 -22.76
CA ALA A 142 10.98 8.17 -22.42
C ALA A 142 10.31 9.09 -23.45
N VAL A 143 9.53 10.05 -22.96
CA VAL A 143 9.12 11.18 -23.79
C VAL A 143 10.41 11.90 -24.14
N GLU A 144 10.89 11.73 -25.38
CA GLU A 144 11.86 12.64 -25.96
C GLU A 144 11.16 14.01 -25.99
N GLU A 145 11.53 14.88 -25.04
CA GLU A 145 11.27 16.30 -25.17
C GLU A 145 12.03 16.78 -26.41
N GLU A 146 11.31 16.91 -27.53
CA GLU A 146 11.76 17.69 -28.67
C GLU A 146 11.96 19.13 -28.20
N VAL A 147 13.20 19.49 -27.89
CA VAL A 147 13.64 20.86 -27.63
C VAL A 147 13.47 21.65 -28.92
N THR A 148 12.32 22.28 -29.11
CA THR A 148 12.15 23.31 -30.13
C THR A 148 12.86 24.59 -29.67
N VAL A 149 14.12 24.73 -30.09
CA VAL A 149 14.86 26.00 -30.02
C VAL A 149 14.17 27.00 -30.95
N PRO A 150 13.77 28.20 -30.48
CA PRO A 150 13.27 29.23 -31.39
C PRO A 150 14.45 29.86 -32.13
N THR A 151 14.58 29.57 -33.41
CA THR A 151 15.55 30.20 -34.30
C THR A 151 15.15 31.65 -34.53
N THR A 152 16.01 32.56 -34.09
CA THR A 152 15.96 33.99 -34.37
C THR A 152 16.15 34.24 -35.86
N GLU A 153 15.11 34.64 -36.60
CA GLU A 153 15.28 35.20 -37.93
C GLU A 153 15.53 36.70 -37.85
N THR A 154 16.78 37.05 -38.11
CA THR A 154 17.27 38.36 -38.51
C THR A 154 16.69 38.76 -39.86
N VAL A 155 15.90 39.82 -39.92
CA VAL A 155 15.55 40.51 -41.17
C VAL A 155 16.60 41.58 -41.44
N VAL A 156 17.37 41.41 -42.51
CA VAL A 156 18.22 42.46 -43.11
C VAL A 156 17.73 42.72 -44.54
N GLU A 157 17.76 44.00 -44.88
CA GLU A 157 17.29 44.75 -46.05
C GLU A 157 17.67 44.24 -47.44
N ASP A 158 16.79 44.51 -48.42
CA ASP A 158 17.01 45.30 -49.66
C ASP A 158 15.73 45.14 -50.52
N GLY A 159 15.13 46.11 -51.21
CA GLY A 159 15.72 47.12 -52.09
C GLY A 159 15.24 46.86 -53.54
N ALA A 160 14.46 47.80 -54.10
CA ALA A 160 14.19 48.06 -55.53
C ALA A 160 13.27 47.13 -56.38
N ASP A 161 12.11 47.65 -56.80
CA ASP A 161 11.78 48.07 -58.19
C ASP A 161 10.26 47.99 -58.48
N GLY A 162 9.68 49.10 -58.97
CA GLY A 162 8.29 49.22 -59.44
C GLY A 162 7.67 50.60 -59.25
#